data_AF-A0A6C0EMP4-F1
#
_entry.id   AF-A0A6C0EMP4-F1
#
_cell.length_a   1.000
_cell.length_b   1.000
_cell.length_c   1.000
_cell.angle_alpha   90.00
_cell.angle_beta   90.00
_cell.angle_gamma   90.00
#
_symmetry.space_group_name_H-M   'P 1'
#
loop_
_entity.id
_entity.type
_entity.pdbx_description
1 polymer ?
#
loop_
_entity_poly.entity_id
_entity_poly.type
_entity_poly.pdbx_seq_one_letter_code
_entity_poly.pdbx_strand_id
1 'polypeptide(L)'
;MCIICEGKYDENMTELYCSNCTDLTAIPMLPNLTDINCCNCTSLTKIPMLSQLTKLCCTGCTSLMEIPMLPKLTELSCTGCTSLTEIPMLSTLIKLFCGNCTSLTKIPVFPKLDKLYCENCTSLTEIPTLSELTILYCSGCTSLTKIPMLSTLTTLRCSVCTSLTKIPMLPELTDLSCSGCISLTEIPLFPKLIALFCSGCISLIEIPMFSTLIMLDCYNCTGLTEIPILSQLTKLYCYGCVDLTKISTLPKLTKLNCWNCTNLTKIPMLLELIELDCDGCTNLTEIPMLPKLTKLYCYGCANLTKISTLPKLTKLNCYNCTGLTEIPILLELIELDCDGCTSLTEIPMLPKLTKLYCNCCNSLTEIPELPKLNELYCHDCPWIPQNPSFNFNIEKLKCLQHFCRNNLCYWRFRKWIKTREFAEWFYSPNQWGGRACKRMIERVTKII
;
A
#
# COMPACT_ATOMS: atom_id res chain seq x y z
N MET A 1 17.93 -25.79 -31.75
CA MET A 1 16.99 -25.58 -32.87
C MET A 1 15.64 -26.14 -32.47
N CYS A 2 14.53 -25.59 -32.96
CA CYS A 2 13.21 -26.17 -32.68
C CYS A 2 12.85 -27.29 -33.65
N ILE A 3 11.74 -28.00 -33.37
CA ILE A 3 11.20 -29.09 -34.19
C ILE A 3 11.01 -28.70 -35.67
N ILE A 4 10.70 -27.42 -35.95
CA ILE A 4 10.59 -26.89 -37.32
C ILE A 4 11.96 -26.75 -37.98
N CYS A 5 12.92 -26.12 -37.28
CA CYS A 5 14.27 -25.91 -37.80
C CYS A 5 15.02 -27.22 -38.03
N GLU A 6 14.69 -28.26 -37.27
CA GLU A 6 15.25 -29.61 -37.45
C GLU A 6 14.50 -30.44 -38.51
N GLY A 7 13.42 -29.91 -39.11
CA GLY A 7 12.59 -30.63 -40.07
C GLY A 7 11.86 -31.84 -39.49
N LYS A 8 11.68 -31.89 -38.16
CA LYS A 8 11.11 -33.04 -37.42
C LYS A 8 9.61 -32.88 -37.15
N TYR A 9 8.84 -32.37 -38.10
CA TYR A 9 7.38 -32.19 -37.96
C TYR A 9 6.61 -33.07 -38.96
N ASP A 10 5.39 -33.45 -38.60
CA ASP A 10 4.47 -34.26 -39.40
C ASP A 10 3.24 -33.42 -39.80
N GLU A 11 2.72 -33.62 -41.01
CA GLU A 11 1.52 -32.95 -41.53
C GLU A 11 0.24 -33.32 -40.74
N ASN A 12 0.25 -34.47 -40.05
CA ASN A 12 -0.86 -34.93 -39.21
C ASN A 12 -0.78 -34.45 -37.76
N MET A 13 0.25 -33.69 -37.41
CA MET A 13 0.43 -33.16 -36.05
C MET A 13 -0.68 -32.18 -35.69
N THR A 14 -1.16 -32.27 -34.45
CA THR A 14 -2.22 -31.42 -33.88
C THR A 14 -1.67 -30.34 -32.94
N GLU A 15 -0.45 -30.51 -32.44
CA GLU A 15 0.18 -29.62 -31.47
C GLU A 15 1.61 -29.29 -31.88
N LEU A 16 1.96 -28.00 -31.90
CA LEU A 16 3.30 -27.55 -32.28
C LEU A 16 3.93 -26.72 -31.16
N TYR A 17 5.02 -27.23 -30.59
CA TYR A 17 5.82 -26.55 -29.58
C TYR A 17 7.19 -26.18 -30.15
N CYS A 18 7.40 -24.89 -30.41
CA CYS A 18 8.64 -24.35 -30.98
C CYS A 18 9.17 -23.11 -30.25
N SER A 19 8.86 -22.98 -28.95
CA SER A 19 9.26 -21.83 -28.14
C SER A 19 10.79 -21.58 -28.11
N ASN A 20 11.18 -20.33 -27.90
CA ASN A 20 12.57 -19.84 -27.84
C ASN A 20 13.39 -20.09 -29.12
N CYS A 21 12.73 -20.28 -30.27
CA CYS A 21 13.43 -20.45 -31.53
C CYS A 21 13.67 -19.09 -32.21
N THR A 22 14.81 -18.49 -31.91
CA THR A 22 15.18 -17.16 -32.44
C THR A 22 15.32 -17.13 -33.96
N ASP A 23 15.69 -18.25 -34.59
CA ASP A 23 15.92 -18.32 -36.04
C ASP A 23 14.64 -18.61 -36.84
N LEU A 24 13.52 -18.88 -36.17
CA LEU A 24 12.27 -19.24 -36.83
C LEU A 24 11.60 -18.00 -37.43
N THR A 25 11.55 -17.91 -38.76
CA THR A 25 10.98 -16.75 -39.47
C THR A 25 9.51 -16.91 -39.87
N ALA A 26 9.05 -18.16 -40.05
CA ALA A 26 7.68 -18.50 -40.42
C ALA A 26 7.28 -19.89 -39.89
N ILE A 27 6.00 -20.08 -39.56
CA ILE A 27 5.43 -21.39 -39.25
C ILE A 27 5.01 -22.09 -40.56
N PRO A 28 5.33 -23.37 -40.77
CA PRO A 28 4.89 -24.12 -41.95
C PRO A 28 3.37 -24.32 -41.97
N MET A 29 2.81 -24.54 -43.16
CA MET A 29 1.37 -24.77 -43.31
C MET A 29 1.01 -26.20 -42.87
N LEU A 30 0.49 -26.32 -41.65
CA LEU A 30 0.12 -27.60 -41.03
C LEU A 30 -1.39 -27.59 -40.70
N PRO A 31 -2.26 -28.07 -41.62
CA PRO A 31 -3.70 -27.79 -41.59
C PRO A 31 -4.45 -28.41 -40.40
N ASN A 32 -3.87 -29.44 -39.76
CA ASN A 32 -4.48 -30.17 -38.64
C ASN A 32 -4.13 -29.58 -37.26
N LEU A 33 -3.31 -28.52 -37.20
CA LEU A 33 -2.92 -27.91 -35.93
C LEU A 33 -4.11 -27.30 -35.19
N THR A 34 -4.26 -27.70 -33.93
CA THR A 34 -5.24 -27.20 -32.98
C THR A 34 -4.62 -26.35 -31.87
N ASP A 35 -3.34 -26.55 -31.57
CA ASP A 35 -2.58 -25.81 -30.55
C ASP A 35 -1.17 -25.46 -31.08
N ILE A 36 -0.76 -24.20 -30.92
CA ILE A 36 0.58 -23.72 -31.25
C ILE A 36 1.15 -22.96 -30.06
N ASN A 37 2.39 -23.28 -29.72
CA ASN A 37 3.22 -22.50 -28.83
C ASN A 37 4.56 -22.18 -29.52
N CYS A 38 4.67 -20.94 -29.98
CA CYS A 38 5.87 -20.34 -30.54
C CYS A 38 6.38 -19.16 -29.68
N CYS A 39 6.18 -19.20 -28.36
CA CYS A 39 6.59 -18.07 -27.51
C CYS A 39 8.12 -17.81 -27.63
N ASN A 40 8.55 -16.54 -27.64
CA ASN A 40 9.92 -16.05 -27.80
C ASN A 40 10.61 -16.43 -29.13
N CYS A 41 9.86 -16.69 -30.20
CA CYS A 41 10.40 -16.77 -31.55
C CYS A 41 10.57 -15.34 -32.11
N THR A 42 11.65 -14.67 -31.71
CA THR A 42 11.83 -13.22 -31.93
C THR A 42 11.86 -12.81 -33.40
N SER A 43 12.34 -13.68 -34.30
CA SER A 43 12.38 -13.42 -35.75
C SER A 43 11.13 -13.90 -36.50
N LEU A 44 10.11 -14.41 -35.80
CA LEU A 44 8.88 -14.86 -36.42
C LEU A 44 8.10 -13.66 -36.96
N THR A 45 7.93 -13.62 -38.29
CA THR A 45 7.24 -12.50 -38.95
C THR A 45 5.83 -12.84 -39.40
N LYS A 46 5.53 -14.13 -39.63
CA LYS A 46 4.27 -14.59 -40.21
C LYS A 46 3.81 -15.92 -39.64
N ILE A 47 2.49 -16.02 -39.43
CA ILE A 47 1.78 -17.24 -39.09
C ILE A 47 0.80 -17.52 -40.24
N PRO A 48 0.77 -18.74 -40.82
CA PRO A 48 -0.16 -19.08 -41.89
C PRO A 48 -1.61 -19.16 -41.37
N MET A 49 -2.59 -19.08 -42.27
CA MET A 49 -3.98 -19.29 -41.92
C MET A 49 -4.23 -20.77 -41.57
N LEU A 50 -4.55 -21.04 -40.30
CA LEU A 50 -4.76 -22.40 -39.76
C LEU A 50 -6.20 -22.56 -39.26
N SER A 51 -7.04 -23.19 -40.08
CA SER A 51 -8.50 -23.23 -39.89
C SER A 51 -8.97 -24.07 -38.68
N GLN A 52 -8.15 -25.00 -38.20
CA GLN A 52 -8.45 -25.85 -37.04
C GLN A 52 -7.90 -25.30 -35.73
N LEU A 53 -7.13 -24.21 -35.77
CA LEU A 53 -6.41 -23.71 -34.61
C LEU A 53 -7.37 -23.16 -33.55
N THR A 54 -7.25 -23.70 -32.34
CA THR A 54 -8.09 -23.32 -31.18
C THR A 54 -7.31 -22.51 -30.14
N LYS A 55 -5.99 -22.68 -30.08
CA LYS A 55 -5.08 -21.98 -29.16
C LYS A 55 -3.80 -21.56 -29.87
N LEU A 56 -3.34 -20.34 -29.59
CA LEU A 56 -2.10 -19.79 -30.12
C LEU A 56 -1.35 -19.00 -29.04
N CYS A 57 -0.17 -19.47 -28.61
CA CYS A 57 0.83 -18.65 -27.94
C CYS A 57 1.91 -18.20 -28.93
N CYS A 58 2.01 -16.89 -29.11
CA CYS A 58 3.10 -16.20 -29.79
C CYS A 58 3.72 -15.10 -28.90
N THR A 59 3.61 -15.22 -27.58
CA THR A 59 4.20 -14.29 -26.61
C THR A 59 5.67 -14.00 -26.93
N GLY A 60 6.09 -12.73 -26.92
CA GLY A 60 7.48 -12.34 -27.17
C GLY A 60 7.95 -12.50 -28.62
N CYS A 61 7.05 -12.76 -29.59
CA CYS A 61 7.37 -12.70 -31.01
C CYS A 61 7.46 -11.24 -31.48
N THR A 62 8.58 -10.59 -31.15
CA THR A 62 8.75 -9.13 -31.33
C THR A 62 8.64 -8.66 -32.77
N SER A 63 8.97 -9.51 -33.76
CA SER A 63 8.88 -9.19 -35.19
C SER A 63 7.54 -9.55 -35.85
N LEU A 64 6.58 -10.10 -35.10
CA LEU A 64 5.28 -10.50 -35.64
C LEU A 64 4.42 -9.25 -35.88
N MET A 65 4.10 -8.97 -37.14
CA MET A 65 3.37 -7.76 -37.53
C MET A 65 1.86 -7.93 -37.60
N GLU A 66 1.39 -9.14 -37.91
CA GLU A 66 -0.03 -9.44 -38.10
C GLU A 66 -0.38 -10.85 -37.59
N ILE A 67 -1.62 -11.01 -37.12
CA ILE A 67 -2.21 -12.32 -36.84
C ILE A 67 -3.16 -12.65 -37.99
N PRO A 68 -3.11 -13.86 -38.58
CA PRO A 68 -4.04 -14.25 -39.64
C PRO A 68 -5.46 -14.46 -39.10
N MET A 69 -6.45 -14.51 -39.98
CA MET A 69 -7.80 -14.94 -39.58
C MET A 69 -7.78 -16.40 -39.10
N LEU A 70 -8.25 -16.64 -37.87
CA LEU A 70 -8.27 -17.97 -37.25
C LEU A 70 -9.69 -18.26 -36.74
N PRO A 71 -10.56 -18.87 -37.56
CA PRO A 71 -12.02 -18.89 -37.34
C PRO A 71 -12.48 -19.76 -36.16
N LYS A 72 -11.63 -20.66 -35.65
CA LYS A 72 -11.90 -21.51 -34.49
C LYS A 72 -11.12 -21.12 -33.23
N LEU A 73 -10.36 -20.01 -33.28
CA LEU A 73 -9.49 -19.63 -32.19
C LEU A 73 -10.30 -19.21 -30.96
N THR A 74 -10.01 -19.84 -29.82
CA THR A 74 -10.67 -19.57 -28.53
C THR A 74 -9.75 -18.85 -27.57
N GLU A 75 -8.43 -19.02 -27.71
CA GLU A 75 -7.42 -18.41 -26.85
C GLU A 75 -6.24 -17.91 -27.69
N LEU A 76 -5.92 -16.62 -27.55
CA LEU A 76 -4.78 -15.97 -28.19
C LEU A 76 -3.90 -15.32 -27.13
N SER A 77 -2.62 -15.70 -27.11
CA SER A 77 -1.58 -14.99 -26.37
C SER A 77 -0.56 -14.41 -27.34
N CYS A 78 -0.56 -13.09 -27.48
CA CYS A 78 0.39 -12.30 -28.25
C CYS A 78 1.11 -11.26 -27.38
N THR A 79 1.16 -11.45 -26.06
CA THR A 79 1.85 -10.55 -25.13
C THR A 79 3.29 -10.26 -25.58
N GLY A 80 3.70 -9.00 -25.63
CA GLY A 80 5.06 -8.61 -26.03
C GLY A 80 5.34 -8.69 -27.54
N CYS A 81 4.33 -8.90 -28.39
CA CYS A 81 4.45 -8.70 -29.83
C CYS A 81 4.49 -7.20 -30.14
N THR A 82 5.65 -6.57 -29.92
CA THR A 82 5.83 -5.11 -30.00
C THR A 82 5.55 -4.52 -31.38
N SER A 83 5.75 -5.29 -32.46
CA SER A 83 5.46 -4.86 -33.84
C SER A 83 4.03 -5.15 -34.31
N LEU A 84 3.19 -5.78 -33.48
CA LEU A 84 1.81 -6.12 -33.84
C LEU A 84 0.96 -4.84 -33.85
N THR A 85 0.46 -4.46 -35.03
CA THR A 85 -0.33 -3.22 -35.22
C THR A 85 -1.83 -3.46 -35.14
N GLU A 86 -2.27 -4.65 -35.54
CA GLU A 86 -3.68 -5.05 -35.59
C GLU A 86 -3.90 -6.53 -35.26
N ILE A 87 -5.07 -6.82 -34.71
CA ILE A 87 -5.58 -8.18 -34.54
C ILE A 87 -6.82 -8.27 -35.44
N PRO A 88 -7.01 -9.34 -36.23
CA PRO A 88 -8.20 -9.50 -37.05
C PRO A 88 -9.43 -9.81 -36.18
N MET A 89 -10.63 -9.75 -36.76
CA MET A 89 -11.83 -10.22 -36.08
C MET A 89 -11.76 -11.74 -35.86
N LEU A 90 -11.92 -12.18 -34.60
CA LEU A 90 -11.87 -13.58 -34.18
C LEU A 90 -13.16 -13.92 -33.40
N SER A 91 -14.20 -14.35 -34.12
CA SER A 91 -15.57 -14.45 -33.60
C SER A 91 -15.77 -15.49 -32.49
N THR A 92 -14.86 -16.46 -32.38
CA THR A 92 -14.88 -17.52 -31.35
C THR A 92 -13.98 -17.23 -30.15
N LEU A 93 -13.26 -16.10 -30.15
CA LEU A 93 -12.24 -15.80 -29.15
C LEU A 93 -12.89 -15.56 -27.78
N ILE A 94 -12.43 -16.30 -26.77
CA ILE A 94 -12.90 -16.23 -25.38
C ILE A 94 -11.89 -15.48 -24.52
N LYS A 95 -10.58 -15.67 -24.77
CA LYS A 95 -9.51 -15.01 -24.03
C LYS A 95 -8.47 -14.40 -24.96
N LEU A 96 -8.09 -13.16 -24.66
CA LEU A 96 -7.04 -12.43 -25.36
C LEU A 96 -6.00 -11.90 -24.37
N PHE A 97 -4.75 -12.30 -24.56
CA PHE A 97 -3.58 -11.73 -23.89
C PHE A 97 -2.74 -10.98 -24.91
N CYS A 98 -2.84 -9.65 -24.93
CA CYS A 98 -2.11 -8.76 -25.83
C CYS A 98 -1.32 -7.68 -25.08
N GLY A 99 -1.00 -7.89 -23.80
CA GLY A 99 -0.20 -6.92 -23.04
C GLY A 99 1.19 -6.66 -23.64
N ASN A 100 1.73 -5.47 -23.46
CA ASN A 100 2.98 -4.97 -24.05
C ASN A 100 3.02 -4.98 -25.59
N CYS A 101 1.87 -5.06 -26.27
CA CYS A 101 1.78 -4.79 -27.71
C CYS A 101 1.77 -3.29 -27.95
N THR A 102 2.94 -2.65 -27.85
CA THR A 102 3.08 -1.19 -27.84
C THR A 102 2.59 -0.51 -29.11
N SER A 103 2.61 -1.20 -30.27
CA SER A 103 2.12 -0.69 -31.55
C SER A 103 0.64 -0.97 -31.82
N LEU A 104 -0.05 -1.71 -30.94
CA LEU A 104 -1.46 -2.04 -31.12
C LEU A 104 -2.33 -0.81 -30.85
N THR A 105 -2.97 -0.30 -31.90
CA THR A 105 -3.75 0.95 -31.81
C THR A 105 -5.23 0.73 -31.50
N LYS A 106 -5.77 -0.45 -31.85
CA LYS A 106 -7.19 -0.79 -31.73
C LYS A 106 -7.38 -2.28 -31.43
N ILE A 107 -8.47 -2.57 -30.74
CA ILE A 107 -8.95 -3.93 -30.48
C ILE A 107 -10.28 -4.12 -31.26
N PRO A 108 -10.44 -5.17 -32.07
CA PRO A 108 -11.72 -5.48 -32.73
C PRO A 108 -12.84 -5.86 -31.76
N VAL A 109 -14.08 -5.81 -32.25
CA VAL A 109 -15.21 -6.38 -31.51
C VAL A 109 -15.11 -7.90 -31.53
N PHE A 110 -15.03 -8.51 -30.35
CA PHE A 110 -15.01 -9.95 -30.15
C PHE A 110 -16.28 -10.38 -29.39
N PRO A 111 -17.28 -10.97 -30.07
CA PRO A 111 -18.62 -11.17 -29.51
C PRO A 111 -18.69 -12.18 -28.36
N LYS A 112 -17.68 -13.05 -28.20
CA LYS A 112 -17.61 -14.09 -27.15
C LYS A 112 -16.50 -13.85 -26.14
N LEU A 113 -15.84 -12.69 -26.18
CA LEU A 113 -14.67 -12.44 -25.36
C LEU A 113 -15.07 -12.23 -23.91
N ASP A 114 -14.61 -13.14 -23.05
CA ASP A 114 -14.82 -13.14 -21.61
C ASP A 114 -13.68 -12.40 -20.88
N LYS A 115 -12.44 -12.53 -21.37
CA LYS A 115 -11.24 -11.98 -20.71
C LYS A 115 -10.31 -11.26 -21.68
N LEU A 116 -9.97 -10.02 -21.33
CA LEU A 116 -9.05 -9.18 -22.08
C LEU A 116 -7.91 -8.68 -21.18
N TYR A 117 -6.68 -9.01 -21.55
CA TYR A 117 -5.45 -8.57 -20.91
C TYR A 117 -4.61 -7.78 -21.92
N CYS A 118 -4.72 -6.46 -21.89
CA CYS A 118 -4.06 -5.52 -22.80
C CYS A 118 -3.18 -4.51 -22.05
N GLU A 119 -2.57 -4.91 -20.93
CA GLU A 119 -1.70 -4.03 -20.13
C GLU A 119 -0.53 -3.47 -20.96
N ASN A 120 -0.11 -2.22 -20.72
CA ASN A 120 0.99 -1.54 -21.40
C ASN A 120 0.88 -1.46 -22.93
N CYS A 121 -0.34 -1.55 -23.49
CA CYS A 121 -0.59 -1.19 -24.89
C CYS A 121 -0.64 0.34 -25.02
N THR A 122 0.53 0.97 -25.02
CA THR A 122 0.67 2.43 -24.93
C THR A 122 0.00 3.21 -26.06
N SER A 123 -0.14 2.62 -27.25
CA SER A 123 -0.82 3.24 -28.40
C SER A 123 -2.33 2.94 -28.49
N LEU A 124 -2.89 2.13 -27.59
CA LEU A 124 -4.30 1.79 -27.58
C LEU A 124 -5.14 3.00 -27.12
N THR A 125 -6.00 3.52 -27.99
CA THR A 125 -6.78 4.74 -27.71
C THR A 125 -8.20 4.49 -27.23
N GLU A 126 -8.78 3.34 -27.59
CA GLU A 126 -10.13 2.95 -27.23
C GLU A 126 -10.27 1.43 -27.10
N ILE A 127 -11.20 1.02 -26.23
CA ILE A 127 -11.66 -0.37 -26.11
C ILE A 127 -13.06 -0.43 -26.73
N PRO A 128 -13.37 -1.41 -27.60
CA PRO A 128 -14.70 -1.57 -28.17
C PRO A 128 -15.70 -2.09 -27.13
N THR A 129 -17.00 -1.94 -27.41
CA THR A 129 -18.04 -2.56 -26.59
C THR A 129 -17.96 -4.09 -26.72
N LEU A 130 -17.71 -4.77 -25.60
CA LEU A 130 -17.56 -6.22 -25.51
C LEU A 130 -18.60 -6.76 -24.52
N SER A 131 -19.71 -7.32 -25.02
CA SER A 131 -20.92 -7.60 -24.23
C SER A 131 -20.75 -8.71 -23.19
N GLU A 132 -19.89 -9.70 -23.46
CA GLU A 132 -19.67 -10.86 -22.59
C GLU A 132 -18.44 -10.68 -21.67
N LEU A 133 -17.78 -9.51 -21.69
CA LEU A 133 -16.51 -9.31 -21.02
C LEU A 133 -16.67 -9.20 -19.50
N THR A 134 -16.14 -10.18 -18.77
CA THR A 134 -16.17 -10.20 -17.30
C THR A 134 -14.88 -9.60 -16.69
N ILE A 135 -13.74 -9.72 -17.39
CA ILE A 135 -12.43 -9.27 -16.92
C ILE A 135 -11.74 -8.38 -17.97
N LEU A 136 -11.35 -7.18 -17.55
CA LEU A 136 -10.58 -6.23 -18.36
C LEU A 136 -9.37 -5.71 -17.60
N TYR A 137 -8.16 -6.09 -18.05
CA TYR A 137 -6.90 -5.55 -17.58
C TYR A 137 -6.28 -4.70 -18.69
N CYS A 138 -6.24 -3.39 -18.50
CA CYS A 138 -5.70 -2.39 -19.43
C CYS A 138 -4.76 -1.41 -18.74
N SER A 139 -4.15 -1.80 -17.62
CA SER A 139 -3.20 -0.95 -16.88
C SER A 139 -2.02 -0.54 -17.77
N GLY A 140 -1.57 0.71 -17.70
CA GLY A 140 -0.46 1.24 -18.49
C GLY A 140 -0.80 1.61 -19.93
N CYS A 141 -2.08 1.53 -20.34
CA CYS A 141 -2.54 2.06 -21.62
C CYS A 141 -2.64 3.59 -21.56
N THR A 142 -1.49 4.27 -21.62
CA THR A 142 -1.39 5.72 -21.39
C THR A 142 -2.21 6.58 -22.36
N SER A 143 -2.45 6.10 -23.59
CA SER A 143 -3.28 6.79 -24.59
C SER A 143 -4.78 6.44 -24.53
N LEU A 144 -5.20 5.55 -23.64
CA LEU A 144 -6.60 5.14 -23.51
C LEU A 144 -7.41 6.29 -22.90
N THR A 145 -8.34 6.85 -23.69
CA THR A 145 -9.12 8.03 -23.28
C THR A 145 -10.47 7.68 -22.69
N LYS A 146 -11.04 6.52 -23.06
CA LYS A 146 -12.39 6.10 -22.70
C LYS A 146 -12.48 4.58 -22.55
N ILE A 147 -13.32 4.15 -21.62
CA ILE A 147 -13.79 2.76 -21.50
C ILE A 147 -15.28 2.78 -21.84
N PRO A 148 -15.78 1.88 -22.70
CA PRO A 148 -17.21 1.80 -23.01
C PRO A 148 -17.99 1.17 -21.85
N MET A 149 -19.32 1.29 -21.88
CA MET A 149 -20.16 0.58 -20.92
C MET A 149 -20.04 -0.94 -21.15
N LEU A 150 -19.61 -1.67 -20.12
CA LEU A 150 -19.41 -3.13 -20.13
C LEU A 150 -20.28 -3.72 -19.01
N SER A 151 -21.51 -4.13 -19.34
CA SER A 151 -22.54 -4.47 -18.36
C SER A 151 -22.26 -5.72 -17.53
N THR A 152 -21.45 -6.64 -18.05
CA THR A 152 -21.09 -7.92 -17.41
C THR A 152 -19.75 -7.86 -16.66
N LEU A 153 -19.06 -6.72 -16.72
CA LEU A 153 -17.70 -6.58 -16.19
C LEU A 153 -17.69 -6.64 -14.67
N THR A 154 -17.02 -7.65 -14.11
CA THR A 154 -16.84 -7.81 -12.66
C THR A 154 -15.52 -7.26 -12.17
N THR A 155 -14.49 -7.23 -13.03
CA THR A 155 -13.15 -6.77 -12.65
C THR A 155 -12.55 -5.83 -13.70
N LEU A 156 -12.15 -4.63 -13.26
CA LEU A 156 -11.46 -3.64 -14.07
C LEU A 156 -10.12 -3.26 -13.44
N ARG A 157 -9.02 -3.48 -14.17
CA ARG A 157 -7.68 -2.98 -13.82
C ARG A 157 -7.23 -2.02 -14.91
N CYS A 158 -7.30 -0.73 -14.65
CA CYS A 158 -6.91 0.35 -15.55
C CYS A 158 -5.92 1.32 -14.90
N SER A 159 -4.98 0.80 -14.09
CA SER A 159 -3.98 1.64 -13.41
C SER A 159 -3.06 2.33 -14.43
N VAL A 160 -2.62 3.56 -14.16
CA VAL A 160 -1.67 4.32 -14.99
C VAL A 160 -2.20 4.60 -16.41
N CYS A 161 -3.53 4.57 -16.60
CA CYS A 161 -4.16 5.10 -17.81
C CYS A 161 -4.25 6.62 -17.71
N THR A 162 -3.12 7.30 -17.94
CA THR A 162 -2.97 8.73 -17.66
C THR A 162 -3.93 9.63 -18.44
N SER A 163 -4.40 9.22 -19.62
CA SER A 163 -5.38 9.97 -20.42
C SER A 163 -6.84 9.61 -20.14
N LEU A 164 -7.11 8.66 -19.24
CA LEU A 164 -8.48 8.25 -18.90
C LEU A 164 -9.14 9.30 -18.00
N THR A 165 -10.16 9.98 -18.52
CA THR A 165 -10.82 11.08 -17.79
C THR A 165 -12.06 10.62 -17.02
N LYS A 166 -12.72 9.56 -17.49
CA LYS A 166 -13.97 9.04 -16.92
C LYS A 166 -14.04 7.52 -17.04
N ILE A 167 -14.65 6.89 -16.05
CA ILE A 167 -15.06 5.48 -16.09
C ILE A 167 -16.59 5.47 -16.23
N PRO A 168 -17.19 4.67 -17.12
CA PRO A 168 -18.64 4.57 -17.26
C PRO A 168 -19.26 3.81 -16.07
N MET A 169 -20.59 3.84 -15.95
CA MET A 169 -21.31 2.97 -15.01
C MET A 169 -21.13 1.49 -15.40
N LEU A 170 -20.74 0.67 -14.42
CA LEU A 170 -20.44 -0.75 -14.56
C LEU A 170 -21.19 -1.51 -13.45
N PRO A 171 -22.43 -1.98 -13.71
CA PRO A 171 -23.36 -2.43 -12.66
C PRO A 171 -22.90 -3.69 -11.92
N GLU A 172 -22.14 -4.56 -12.57
CA GLU A 172 -21.66 -5.83 -12.02
C GLU A 172 -20.25 -5.74 -11.41
N LEU A 173 -19.64 -4.54 -11.41
CA LEU A 173 -18.25 -4.35 -10.99
C LEU A 173 -18.08 -4.58 -9.49
N THR A 174 -17.22 -5.54 -9.12
CA THR A 174 -16.85 -5.84 -7.73
C THR A 174 -15.48 -5.32 -7.36
N ASP A 175 -14.58 -5.21 -8.35
CA ASP A 175 -13.17 -4.87 -8.16
C ASP A 175 -12.70 -3.84 -9.18
N LEU A 176 -12.32 -2.65 -8.69
CA LEU A 176 -11.78 -1.56 -9.50
C LEU A 176 -10.38 -1.18 -9.04
N SER A 177 -9.43 -1.15 -9.97
CA SER A 177 -8.13 -0.50 -9.77
C SER A 177 -7.87 0.50 -10.90
N CYS A 178 -7.85 1.78 -10.54
CA CYS A 178 -7.57 2.92 -11.41
C CYS A 178 -6.42 3.78 -10.86
N SER A 179 -5.52 3.19 -10.06
CA SER A 179 -4.38 3.89 -9.45
C SER A 179 -3.51 4.58 -10.51
N GLY A 180 -3.12 5.82 -10.28
CA GLY A 180 -2.27 6.60 -11.18
C GLY A 180 -2.98 7.14 -12.43
N CYS A 181 -4.32 7.04 -12.50
CA CYS A 181 -5.10 7.74 -13.53
C CYS A 181 -5.19 9.23 -13.19
N ILE A 182 -4.12 9.96 -13.47
CA ILE A 182 -3.97 11.36 -13.06
C ILE A 182 -5.05 12.31 -13.60
N SER A 183 -5.67 11.98 -14.75
CA SER A 183 -6.74 12.78 -15.36
C SER A 183 -8.16 12.33 -14.99
N LEU A 184 -8.31 11.29 -14.17
CA LEU A 184 -9.62 10.78 -13.76
C LEU A 184 -10.27 11.73 -12.76
N THR A 185 -11.36 12.38 -13.14
CA THR A 185 -12.01 13.41 -12.32
C THR A 185 -13.15 12.87 -11.45
N GLU A 186 -13.81 11.81 -11.90
CA GLU A 186 -15.00 11.24 -11.27
C GLU A 186 -15.01 9.71 -11.36
N ILE A 187 -15.57 9.09 -10.33
CA ILE A 187 -15.86 7.65 -10.29
C ILE A 187 -17.38 7.51 -10.13
N PRO A 188 -18.08 6.78 -11.01
CA PRO A 188 -19.50 6.51 -10.84
C PRO A 188 -19.82 5.66 -9.61
N LEU A 189 -21.09 5.67 -9.20
CA LEU A 189 -21.58 4.71 -8.22
C LEU A 189 -21.64 3.30 -8.83
N PHE A 190 -21.04 2.34 -8.13
CA PHE A 190 -20.98 0.93 -8.50
C PHE A 190 -21.61 0.12 -7.36
N PRO A 191 -22.83 -0.41 -7.53
CA PRO A 191 -23.61 -0.96 -6.43
C PRO A 191 -22.99 -2.20 -5.78
N LYS A 192 -22.18 -2.97 -6.53
CA LYS A 192 -21.56 -4.23 -6.08
C LYS A 192 -20.08 -4.10 -5.73
N LEU A 193 -19.53 -2.88 -5.71
CA LEU A 193 -18.09 -2.67 -5.54
C LEU A 193 -17.61 -3.00 -4.13
N ILE A 194 -16.71 -3.97 -4.04
CA ILE A 194 -16.12 -4.47 -2.79
C ILE A 194 -14.76 -3.80 -2.52
N ALA A 195 -13.97 -3.56 -3.57
CA ALA A 195 -12.64 -2.99 -3.46
C ALA A 195 -12.39 -1.89 -4.50
N LEU A 196 -11.87 -0.76 -4.03
CA LEU A 196 -11.48 0.39 -4.85
C LEU A 196 -10.02 0.77 -4.57
N PHE A 197 -9.18 0.72 -5.61
CA PHE A 197 -7.81 1.20 -5.60
C PHE A 197 -7.69 2.37 -6.58
N CYS A 198 -7.73 3.60 -6.08
CA CYS A 198 -7.65 4.84 -6.86
C CYS A 198 -6.45 5.71 -6.46
N SER A 199 -5.44 5.12 -5.85
CA SER A 199 -4.26 5.86 -5.38
C SER A 199 -3.57 6.68 -6.48
N GLY A 200 -3.15 7.91 -6.17
CA GLY A 200 -2.49 8.80 -7.12
C GLY A 200 -3.41 9.38 -8.19
N CYS A 201 -4.74 9.24 -8.07
CA CYS A 201 -5.70 9.97 -8.90
C CYS A 201 -5.80 11.43 -8.43
N ILE A 202 -4.83 12.25 -8.81
CA ILE A 202 -4.68 13.63 -8.31
C ILE A 202 -5.85 14.56 -8.67
N SER A 203 -6.56 14.29 -9.77
CA SER A 203 -7.74 15.07 -10.21
C SER A 203 -9.07 14.55 -9.65
N LEU A 204 -9.07 13.48 -8.86
CA LEU A 204 -10.29 12.91 -8.29
C LEU A 204 -10.73 13.73 -7.07
N ILE A 205 -11.91 14.35 -7.16
CA ILE A 205 -12.39 15.29 -6.15
C ILE A 205 -13.26 14.62 -5.07
N GLU A 206 -14.02 13.60 -5.48
CA GLU A 206 -15.01 12.93 -4.64
C GLU A 206 -15.03 11.41 -4.86
N ILE A 207 -15.44 10.70 -3.81
CA ILE A 207 -15.71 9.26 -3.83
C ILE A 207 -17.22 9.07 -3.61
N PRO A 208 -17.92 8.26 -4.41
CA PRO A 208 -19.32 7.93 -4.17
C PRO A 208 -19.59 7.18 -2.85
N MET A 209 -20.82 7.27 -2.37
CA MET A 209 -21.30 6.47 -1.23
C MET A 209 -21.51 5.01 -1.62
N PHE A 210 -20.44 4.21 -1.62
CA PHE A 210 -20.51 2.76 -1.86
C PHE A 210 -21.02 2.02 -0.62
N SER A 211 -22.16 1.35 -0.75
CA SER A 211 -22.78 0.60 0.36
C SER A 211 -22.12 -0.75 0.64
N THR A 212 -21.39 -1.31 -0.33
CA THR A 212 -20.77 -2.65 -0.28
C THR A 212 -19.25 -2.62 -0.11
N LEU A 213 -18.62 -1.43 -0.15
CA LEU A 213 -17.18 -1.26 -0.17
C LEU A 213 -16.54 -1.67 1.16
N ILE A 214 -15.58 -2.61 1.09
CA ILE A 214 -14.85 -3.15 2.24
C ILE A 214 -13.45 -2.55 2.34
N MET A 215 -12.85 -2.22 1.19
CA MET A 215 -11.48 -1.69 1.08
C MET A 215 -11.43 -0.48 0.15
N LEU A 216 -10.90 0.63 0.66
CA LEU A 216 -10.58 1.83 -0.10
C LEU A 216 -9.10 2.17 0.05
N ASP A 217 -8.40 2.22 -1.08
CA ASP A 217 -7.08 2.79 -1.20
C ASP A 217 -7.13 4.02 -2.11
N CYS A 218 -7.01 5.19 -1.51
CA CYS A 218 -6.98 6.49 -2.17
C CYS A 218 -5.72 7.28 -1.80
N TYR A 219 -4.59 6.61 -1.52
CA TYR A 219 -3.37 7.33 -1.13
C TYR A 219 -2.92 8.32 -2.22
N ASN A 220 -2.38 9.48 -1.83
CA ASN A 220 -1.96 10.56 -2.73
C ASN A 220 -3.04 11.04 -3.73
N CYS A 221 -4.33 10.89 -3.42
CA CYS A 221 -5.39 11.59 -4.15
C CYS A 221 -5.44 13.04 -3.66
N THR A 222 -4.54 13.87 -4.17
CA THR A 222 -4.30 15.21 -3.62
C THR A 222 -5.53 16.12 -3.69
N GLY A 223 -6.37 15.99 -4.73
CA GLY A 223 -7.60 16.77 -4.88
C GLY A 223 -8.83 16.22 -4.15
N LEU A 224 -8.72 15.08 -3.44
CA LEU A 224 -9.84 14.45 -2.76
C LEU A 224 -10.21 15.23 -1.50
N THR A 225 -11.44 15.74 -1.43
CA THR A 225 -11.87 16.67 -0.36
C THR A 225 -12.59 16.02 0.81
N GLU A 226 -13.31 14.92 0.58
CA GLU A 226 -14.08 14.19 1.60
C GLU A 226 -14.06 12.68 1.38
N ILE A 227 -13.96 11.91 2.47
CA ILE A 227 -14.34 10.49 2.50
C ILE A 227 -15.81 10.39 2.95
N PRO A 228 -16.72 9.85 2.11
CA PRO A 228 -18.14 9.76 2.42
C PRO A 228 -18.44 8.66 3.44
N ILE A 229 -19.70 8.49 3.80
CA ILE A 229 -20.14 7.37 4.64
C ILE A 229 -19.97 6.05 3.86
N LEU A 230 -19.13 5.16 4.37
CA LEU A 230 -18.85 3.84 3.80
C LEU A 230 -19.10 2.76 4.87
N SER A 231 -20.34 2.29 4.96
CA SER A 231 -20.85 1.49 6.10
C SER A 231 -20.16 0.13 6.32
N GLN A 232 -19.60 -0.46 5.26
CA GLN A 232 -18.94 -1.78 5.29
C GLN A 232 -17.41 -1.66 5.32
N LEU A 233 -16.86 -0.44 5.30
CA LEU A 233 -15.44 -0.21 5.14
C LEU A 233 -14.68 -0.70 6.38
N THR A 234 -13.72 -1.60 6.16
CA THR A 234 -12.85 -2.15 7.21
C THR A 234 -11.41 -1.69 7.07
N LYS A 235 -11.01 -1.28 5.86
CA LYS A 235 -9.66 -0.82 5.51
C LYS A 235 -9.74 0.47 4.70
N LEU A 236 -9.07 1.52 5.20
CA LEU A 236 -8.94 2.81 4.54
C LEU A 236 -7.48 3.24 4.53
N TYR A 237 -6.95 3.52 3.35
CA TYR A 237 -5.64 4.14 3.14
C TYR A 237 -5.86 5.48 2.42
N CYS A 238 -5.71 6.59 3.14
CA CYS A 238 -5.91 7.94 2.60
C CYS A 238 -4.72 8.86 2.88
N TYR A 239 -3.53 8.32 3.12
CA TYR A 239 -2.32 9.12 3.34
C TYR A 239 -1.95 9.94 2.11
N GLY A 240 -1.48 11.17 2.34
CA GLY A 240 -1.08 12.12 1.30
C GLY A 240 -2.23 12.81 0.57
N CYS A 241 -3.48 12.63 1.01
CA CYS A 241 -4.61 13.41 0.51
C CYS A 241 -4.60 14.81 1.14
N VAL A 242 -3.78 15.70 0.58
CA VAL A 242 -3.54 17.03 1.16
C VAL A 242 -4.79 17.92 1.24
N ASP A 243 -5.72 17.82 0.29
CA ASP A 243 -6.98 18.58 0.29
C ASP A 243 -8.10 17.91 1.09
N LEU A 244 -7.84 16.77 1.74
CA LEU A 244 -8.84 16.05 2.51
C LEU A 244 -9.19 16.82 3.78
N THR A 245 -10.39 17.40 3.81
CA THR A 245 -10.88 18.20 4.94
C THR A 245 -11.71 17.41 5.93
N LYS A 246 -12.35 16.32 5.46
CA LYS A 246 -13.36 15.59 6.23
C LYS A 246 -13.32 14.08 5.96
N ILE A 247 -13.42 13.31 7.03
CA ILE A 247 -13.70 11.87 7.00
C ILE A 247 -15.04 11.66 7.71
N SER A 248 -16.02 11.08 7.03
CA SER A 248 -17.31 10.72 7.63
C SER A 248 -17.19 9.52 8.59
N THR A 249 -18.23 9.22 9.37
CA THR A 249 -18.22 8.09 10.30
C THR A 249 -18.10 6.74 9.56
N LEU A 250 -17.11 5.93 9.94
CA LEU A 250 -16.82 4.61 9.36
C LEU A 250 -16.96 3.53 10.44
N PRO A 251 -18.17 2.95 10.64
CA PRO A 251 -18.51 2.19 11.84
C PRO A 251 -17.74 0.88 12.02
N LYS A 252 -17.19 0.30 10.94
CA LYS A 252 -16.43 -0.96 10.96
C LYS A 252 -14.92 -0.79 10.81
N LEU A 253 -14.43 0.45 10.75
CA LEU A 253 -13.02 0.72 10.48
C LEU A 253 -12.17 0.35 11.70
N THR A 254 -11.19 -0.52 11.50
CA THR A 254 -10.27 -0.97 12.56
C THR A 254 -8.90 -0.32 12.48
N LYS A 255 -8.51 0.18 11.31
CA LYS A 255 -7.26 0.88 11.08
C LYS A 255 -7.48 2.08 10.17
N LEU A 256 -6.92 3.22 10.53
CA LEU A 256 -6.94 4.45 9.74
C LEU A 256 -5.51 4.94 9.57
N ASN A 257 -5.06 5.06 8.32
CA ASN A 257 -3.85 5.80 7.98
C ASN A 257 -4.22 7.00 7.11
N CYS A 258 -4.12 8.19 7.71
CA CYS A 258 -4.32 9.49 7.09
C CYS A 258 -3.07 10.37 7.23
N TRP A 259 -1.87 9.76 7.17
CA TRP A 259 -0.60 10.49 7.23
C TRP A 259 -0.55 11.60 6.16
N ASN A 260 -0.08 12.79 6.53
CA ASN A 260 0.10 13.95 5.66
C ASN A 260 -1.20 14.46 5.00
N CYS A 261 -2.36 14.25 5.63
CA CYS A 261 -3.61 14.93 5.27
C CYS A 261 -3.64 16.32 5.94
N THR A 262 -2.86 17.26 5.41
CA THR A 262 -2.58 18.55 6.06
C THR A 262 -3.82 19.41 6.32
N ASN A 263 -4.85 19.33 5.46
CA ASN A 263 -6.12 20.06 5.64
C ASN A 263 -7.17 19.34 6.49
N LEU A 264 -6.87 18.14 7.02
CA LEU A 264 -7.80 17.39 7.84
C LEU A 264 -7.95 18.05 9.21
N THR A 265 -9.14 18.56 9.50
CA THR A 265 -9.38 19.33 10.74
C THR A 265 -9.83 18.47 11.91
N LYS A 266 -10.51 17.35 11.63
CA LYS A 266 -11.11 16.47 12.65
C LYS A 266 -11.10 15.01 12.22
N ILE A 267 -10.91 14.12 13.19
CA ILE A 267 -11.19 12.69 13.05
C ILE A 267 -12.60 12.42 13.61
N PRO A 268 -13.47 11.66 12.91
CA PRO A 268 -14.77 11.27 13.44
C PRO A 268 -14.64 10.26 14.60
N MET A 269 -15.71 10.06 15.37
CA MET A 269 -15.74 9.05 16.43
C MET A 269 -15.80 7.64 15.82
N LEU A 270 -14.66 6.96 15.74
CA LEU A 270 -14.50 5.63 15.15
C LEU A 270 -14.38 4.57 16.26
N LEU A 271 -15.54 4.00 16.66
CA LEU A 271 -15.65 3.14 17.85
C LEU A 271 -14.86 1.83 17.77
N GLU A 272 -14.65 1.30 16.55
CA GLU A 272 -13.94 0.05 16.29
C GLU A 272 -12.44 0.24 16.01
N LEU A 273 -11.94 1.47 16.04
CA LEU A 273 -10.57 1.78 15.64
C LEU A 273 -9.55 1.26 16.67
N ILE A 274 -8.57 0.49 16.19
CA ILE A 274 -7.49 -0.12 16.99
C ILE A 274 -6.18 0.64 16.80
N GLU A 275 -5.94 1.17 15.61
CA GLU A 275 -4.72 1.87 15.21
C GLU A 275 -5.05 3.10 14.38
N LEU A 276 -4.50 4.25 14.78
CA LEU A 276 -4.62 5.54 14.11
C LEU A 276 -3.23 6.10 13.82
N ASP A 277 -2.97 6.34 12.54
CA ASP A 277 -1.83 7.11 12.06
C ASP A 277 -2.36 8.38 11.38
N CYS A 278 -2.17 9.51 12.05
CA CYS A 278 -2.49 10.85 11.56
C CYS A 278 -1.27 11.77 11.60
N ASP A 279 -0.07 11.20 11.45
CA ASP A 279 1.17 11.97 11.37
C ASP A 279 1.04 13.07 10.29
N GLY A 280 1.63 14.24 10.50
CA GLY A 280 1.64 15.35 9.54
C GLY A 280 0.29 16.01 9.26
N CYS A 281 -0.79 15.65 9.98
CA CYS A 281 -2.08 16.35 9.88
C CYS A 281 -2.01 17.71 10.60
N THR A 282 -1.37 18.69 9.96
CA THR A 282 -1.04 19.98 10.59
C THR A 282 -2.25 20.80 11.05
N ASN A 283 -3.42 20.66 10.43
CA ASN A 283 -4.65 21.36 10.81
C ASN A 283 -5.57 20.56 11.76
N LEU A 284 -5.16 19.37 12.18
CA LEU A 284 -5.96 18.55 13.09
C LEU A 284 -5.93 19.17 14.49
N THR A 285 -7.10 19.50 15.04
CA THR A 285 -7.19 20.23 16.32
C THR A 285 -7.45 19.32 17.53
N GLU A 286 -8.16 18.21 17.33
CA GLU A 286 -8.57 17.31 18.41
C GLU A 286 -8.56 15.84 17.98
N ILE A 287 -8.15 14.96 18.90
CA ILE A 287 -8.41 13.51 18.81
C ILE A 287 -9.66 13.18 19.64
N PRO A 288 -10.74 12.63 19.04
CA PRO A 288 -11.95 12.28 19.76
C PRO A 288 -11.75 11.06 20.66
N MET A 289 -12.75 10.72 21.45
CA MET A 289 -12.76 9.45 22.21
C MET A 289 -12.79 8.25 21.24
N LEU A 290 -11.75 7.41 21.33
CA LEU A 290 -11.61 6.18 20.54
C LEU A 290 -11.40 4.99 21.49
N PRO A 291 -12.48 4.31 21.93
CA PRO A 291 -12.45 3.42 23.09
C PRO A 291 -11.64 2.13 22.90
N LYS A 292 -11.42 1.70 21.65
CA LYS A 292 -10.65 0.51 21.30
C LYS A 292 -9.21 0.81 20.85
N LEU A 293 -8.82 2.08 20.79
CA LEU A 293 -7.53 2.49 20.24
C LEU A 293 -6.37 2.02 21.13
N THR A 294 -5.40 1.35 20.52
CA THR A 294 -4.21 0.81 21.20
C THR A 294 -2.93 1.53 20.82
N LYS A 295 -2.90 2.13 19.61
CA LYS A 295 -1.75 2.88 19.07
C LYS A 295 -2.24 4.16 18.40
N LEU A 296 -1.59 5.26 18.74
CA LEU A 296 -1.80 6.58 18.15
C LEU A 296 -0.46 7.16 17.71
N TYR A 297 -0.36 7.51 16.43
CA TYR A 297 0.72 8.27 15.84
C TYR A 297 0.15 9.59 15.33
N CYS A 298 0.64 10.71 15.87
CA CYS A 298 0.27 12.06 15.48
C CYS A 298 1.51 12.99 15.40
N TYR A 299 2.65 12.47 14.95
CA TYR A 299 3.89 13.23 14.72
C TYR A 299 3.60 14.50 13.91
N GLY A 300 4.09 15.67 14.34
CA GLY A 300 4.02 16.92 13.57
C GLY A 300 2.62 17.50 13.40
N CYS A 301 1.63 17.04 14.18
CA CYS A 301 0.30 17.68 14.23
C CYS A 301 0.38 18.99 15.03
N ALA A 302 0.87 20.05 14.39
CA ALA A 302 1.18 21.33 15.04
C ALA A 302 -0.03 22.01 15.72
N ASN A 303 -1.22 21.93 15.13
CA ASN A 303 -2.44 22.53 15.69
C ASN A 303 -3.21 21.61 16.63
N LEU A 304 -2.69 20.40 16.94
CA LEU A 304 -3.36 19.47 17.84
C LEU A 304 -3.23 19.98 19.27
N THR A 305 -4.34 20.47 19.83
CA THR A 305 -4.36 21.03 21.20
C THR A 305 -4.86 20.04 22.23
N LYS A 306 -5.68 19.06 21.82
CA LYS A 306 -6.37 18.15 22.74
C LYS A 306 -6.40 16.71 22.25
N ILE A 307 -6.09 15.79 23.16
CA ILE A 307 -6.33 14.35 23.01
C ILE A 307 -7.35 13.92 24.07
N SER A 308 -8.46 13.31 23.65
CA SER A 308 -9.47 12.78 24.59
C SER A 308 -8.93 11.57 25.37
N THR A 309 -9.58 11.15 26.45
CA THR A 309 -9.19 9.92 27.16
C THR A 309 -9.30 8.69 26.26
N LEU A 310 -8.22 7.93 26.14
CA LEU A 310 -8.11 6.73 25.31
C LEU A 310 -7.81 5.50 26.21
N PRO A 311 -8.84 4.80 26.70
CA PRO A 311 -8.70 3.87 27.83
C PRO A 311 -7.85 2.62 27.55
N LYS A 312 -7.64 2.25 26.27
CA LYS A 312 -6.84 1.09 25.87
C LYS A 312 -5.50 1.47 25.22
N LEU A 313 -5.14 2.75 25.24
CA LEU A 313 -3.95 3.22 24.53
C LEU A 313 -2.68 2.71 25.22
N THR A 314 -1.84 2.02 24.45
CA THR A 314 -0.56 1.46 24.93
C THR A 314 0.64 2.21 24.38
N LYS A 315 0.49 2.87 23.22
CA LYS A 315 1.53 3.65 22.56
C LYS A 315 0.97 4.97 22.03
N LEU A 316 1.62 6.06 22.40
CA LEU A 316 1.35 7.42 21.91
C LEU A 316 2.65 8.02 21.37
N ASN A 317 2.65 8.38 20.09
CA ASN A 317 3.68 9.23 19.49
C ASN A 317 3.04 10.57 19.10
N CYS A 318 3.37 11.62 19.82
CA CYS A 318 2.99 13.00 19.55
C CYS A 318 4.23 13.90 19.35
N TYR A 319 5.33 13.35 18.83
CA TYR A 319 6.53 14.12 18.52
C TYR A 319 6.20 15.39 17.72
N ASN A 320 6.73 16.54 18.13
CA ASN A 320 6.55 17.85 17.49
C ASN A 320 5.08 18.30 17.35
N CYS A 321 4.20 17.83 18.25
CA CYS A 321 2.88 18.44 18.46
C CYS A 321 3.03 19.74 19.26
N THR A 322 3.49 20.81 18.61
CA THR A 322 3.82 22.07 19.27
C THR A 322 2.63 22.76 19.93
N GLY A 323 1.40 22.53 19.46
CA GLY A 323 0.17 23.05 20.05
C GLY A 323 -0.42 22.21 21.19
N LEU A 324 0.12 21.02 21.48
CA LEU A 324 -0.43 20.12 22.49
C LEU A 324 -0.11 20.65 23.90
N THR A 325 -1.14 21.01 24.66
CA THR A 325 -0.97 21.62 26.00
C THR A 325 -1.03 20.60 27.14
N GLU A 326 -1.82 19.55 26.97
CA GLU A 326 -2.05 18.52 27.99
C GLU A 326 -2.18 17.13 27.37
N ILE A 327 -1.76 16.12 28.13
CA ILE A 327 -2.01 14.71 27.82
C ILE A 327 -3.02 14.19 28.86
N PRO A 328 -4.11 13.50 28.46
CA PRO A 328 -5.07 12.94 29.42
C PRO A 328 -4.46 11.79 30.24
N ILE A 329 -5.11 11.41 31.33
CA ILE A 329 -4.71 10.22 32.11
C ILE A 329 -4.92 8.95 31.26
N LEU A 330 -3.82 8.30 30.87
CA LEU A 330 -3.80 7.11 30.02
C LEU A 330 -3.24 5.90 30.81
N LEU A 331 -4.12 5.21 31.53
CA LEU A 331 -3.75 4.17 32.50
C LEU A 331 -3.00 2.96 31.90
N GLU A 332 -3.26 2.66 30.63
CA GLU A 332 -2.67 1.52 29.90
C GLU A 332 -1.41 1.89 29.09
N LEU A 333 -0.96 3.15 29.15
CA LEU A 333 0.14 3.65 28.32
C LEU A 333 1.48 3.03 28.75
N ILE A 334 2.20 2.46 27.79
CA ILE A 334 3.50 1.79 27.98
C ILE A 334 4.64 2.64 27.40
N GLU A 335 4.39 3.30 26.27
CA GLU A 335 5.34 4.12 25.52
C GLU A 335 4.72 5.48 25.17
N LEU A 336 5.40 6.55 25.58
CA LEU A 336 5.07 7.93 25.25
C LEU A 336 6.27 8.62 24.59
N ASP A 337 6.06 9.11 23.38
CA ASP A 337 6.98 10.03 22.70
C ASP A 337 6.29 11.38 22.55
N CYS A 338 6.76 12.39 23.29
CA CYS A 338 6.30 13.78 23.25
C CYS A 338 7.46 14.76 22.99
N ASP A 339 8.55 14.30 22.37
CA ASP A 339 9.68 15.14 22.00
C ASP A 339 9.22 16.35 21.17
N GLY A 340 9.72 17.55 21.47
CA GLY A 340 9.37 18.78 20.76
C GLY A 340 7.94 19.30 21.00
N CYS A 341 7.18 18.72 21.94
CA CYS A 341 5.92 19.31 22.40
C CYS A 341 6.18 20.55 23.25
N THR A 342 6.40 21.69 22.60
CA THR A 342 6.85 22.92 23.26
C THR A 342 5.81 23.57 24.17
N SER A 343 4.51 23.32 23.94
CA SER A 343 3.41 23.87 24.76
C SER A 343 2.91 22.94 25.85
N LEU A 344 3.44 21.71 25.95
CA LEU A 344 3.02 20.73 26.94
C LEU A 344 3.49 21.18 28.33
N THR A 345 2.56 21.41 29.25
CA THR A 345 2.89 21.96 30.58
C THR A 345 3.11 20.90 31.64
N GLU A 346 2.41 19.77 31.54
CA GLU A 346 2.47 18.68 32.50
C GLU A 346 2.32 17.31 31.83
N ILE A 347 2.90 16.29 32.46
CA ILE A 347 2.63 14.88 32.15
C ILE A 347 1.82 14.29 33.31
N PRO A 348 0.64 13.70 33.09
CA PRO A 348 -0.16 13.12 34.18
C PRO A 348 0.48 11.85 34.74
N MET A 349 -0.09 11.31 35.83
CA MET A 349 0.30 10.01 36.37
C MET A 349 0.01 8.88 35.35
N LEU A 350 1.08 8.21 34.89
CA LEU A 350 1.02 7.12 33.90
C LEU A 350 1.60 5.83 34.50
N PRO A 351 0.80 5.03 35.23
CA PRO A 351 1.30 3.97 36.12
C PRO A 351 1.96 2.78 35.40
N LYS A 352 1.64 2.57 34.12
CA LYS A 352 2.19 1.50 33.27
C LYS A 352 3.33 1.95 32.37
N LEU A 353 3.69 3.24 32.38
CA LEU A 353 4.67 3.80 31.47
C LEU A 353 6.05 3.21 31.73
N THR A 354 6.67 2.68 30.67
CA THR A 354 8.02 2.09 30.71
C THR A 354 9.04 2.91 29.94
N LYS A 355 8.58 3.67 28.93
CA LYS A 355 9.41 4.50 28.07
C LYS A 355 8.81 5.90 27.93
N LEU A 356 9.65 6.91 28.13
CA LEU A 356 9.31 8.32 27.96
C LEU A 356 10.38 9.04 27.14
N TYR A 357 9.97 9.68 26.06
CA TYR A 357 10.76 10.64 25.30
C TYR A 357 10.11 12.02 25.46
N CYS A 358 10.81 12.98 26.06
CA CYS A 358 10.31 14.34 26.31
C CYS A 358 11.39 15.42 26.08
N ASN A 359 12.24 15.24 25.08
CA ASN A 359 13.27 16.20 24.68
C ASN A 359 12.64 17.52 24.20
N CYS A 360 13.26 18.65 24.52
CA CYS A 360 12.85 19.98 24.05
C CYS A 360 11.39 20.38 24.42
N CYS A 361 10.82 19.79 25.47
CA CYS A 361 9.53 20.19 26.04
C CYS A 361 9.69 21.43 26.93
N ASN A 362 9.79 22.61 26.31
CA ASN A 362 10.18 23.85 27.00
C ASN A 362 9.17 24.36 28.04
N SER A 363 7.87 24.11 27.86
CA SER A 363 6.84 24.52 28.81
C SER A 363 6.58 23.51 29.92
N LEU A 364 7.18 22.32 29.83
CA LEU A 364 6.98 21.27 30.83
C LEU A 364 7.63 21.74 32.13
N THR A 365 6.86 21.81 33.21
CA THR A 365 7.33 22.28 34.53
C THR A 365 7.64 21.12 35.47
N GLU A 366 6.95 20.00 35.31
CA GLU A 366 7.20 18.80 36.10
C GLU A 366 6.72 17.50 35.44
N ILE A 367 7.34 16.40 35.87
CA ILE A 367 6.86 15.03 35.67
C ILE A 367 6.54 14.39 37.04
N PRO A 368 5.49 13.54 37.12
CA PRO A 368 5.15 12.80 38.32
C PRO A 368 6.08 11.60 38.53
N GLU A 369 5.91 10.88 39.64
CA GLU A 369 6.56 9.59 39.86
C GLU A 369 6.03 8.56 38.87
N LEU A 370 6.93 7.91 38.12
CA LEU A 370 6.58 6.93 37.09
C LEU A 370 7.14 5.56 37.50
N PRO A 371 6.39 4.76 38.29
CA PRO A 371 6.94 3.62 39.03
C PRO A 371 7.48 2.50 38.14
N LYS A 372 7.00 2.38 36.89
CA LYS A 372 7.45 1.36 35.92
C LYS A 372 8.42 1.88 34.87
N LEU A 373 8.86 3.14 34.96
CA LEU A 373 9.77 3.75 33.99
C LEU A 373 11.12 3.02 34.00
N ASN A 374 11.58 2.67 32.80
CA ASN A 374 12.83 1.95 32.53
C ASN A 374 13.72 2.69 31.52
N GLU A 375 13.11 3.51 30.65
CA GLU A 375 13.80 4.34 29.65
C GLU A 375 13.26 5.77 29.73
N LEU A 376 14.15 6.74 29.90
CA LEU A 376 13.84 8.17 29.92
C LEU A 376 14.83 8.91 29.04
N TYR A 377 14.32 9.62 28.04
CA TYR A 377 15.09 10.48 27.16
C TYR A 377 14.60 11.91 27.35
N CYS A 378 15.42 12.73 28.01
CA CYS A 378 15.12 14.13 28.27
C CYS A 378 16.39 14.97 28.10
N HIS A 379 16.37 15.86 27.11
CA HIS A 379 17.38 16.86 26.82
C HIS A 379 16.69 18.22 26.70
N ASP A 380 17.40 19.29 27.07
CA ASP A 380 16.91 20.68 26.99
C ASP A 380 15.54 20.88 27.66
N CYS A 381 15.40 20.36 28.89
CA CYS A 381 14.18 20.36 29.69
C CYS A 381 14.31 21.31 30.89
N PRO A 382 13.62 22.47 30.91
CA PRO A 382 13.74 23.46 31.98
C PRO A 382 13.31 22.97 33.37
N TRP A 383 12.48 21.93 33.44
CA TRP A 383 11.97 21.35 34.69
C TRP A 383 12.96 20.48 35.46
N ILE A 384 14.01 19.98 34.81
CA ILE A 384 14.97 19.05 35.42
C ILE A 384 15.58 19.58 36.74
N PRO A 385 16.02 20.85 36.84
CA PRO A 385 16.61 21.38 38.08
C PRO A 385 15.63 21.54 39.25
N GLN A 386 14.32 21.57 38.97
CA GLN A 386 13.29 21.97 39.95
C GLN A 386 12.38 20.81 40.40
N ASN A 387 12.54 19.61 39.84
CA ASN A 387 11.60 18.51 40.04
C ASN A 387 12.13 17.44 41.03
N PRO A 388 11.50 17.25 42.21
CA PRO A 388 11.88 16.20 43.16
C PRO A 388 11.64 14.76 42.65
N SER A 389 10.54 14.54 41.93
CA SER A 389 10.18 13.24 41.32
C SER A 389 11.17 12.80 40.24
N PHE A 390 11.85 13.74 39.59
CA PHE A 390 12.94 13.46 38.67
C PHE A 390 14.08 12.75 39.39
N ASN A 391 14.43 13.18 40.61
CA ASN A 391 15.44 12.48 41.40
C ASN A 391 15.02 11.05 41.71
N PHE A 392 13.74 10.78 42.03
CA PHE A 392 13.23 9.41 42.22
C PHE A 392 13.31 8.56 40.93
N ASN A 393 12.81 9.09 39.81
CA ASN A 393 12.80 8.41 38.51
C ASN A 393 14.25 8.14 38.03
N ILE A 394 15.15 9.11 38.20
CA ILE A 394 16.57 9.00 37.86
C ILE A 394 17.34 8.14 38.85
N GLU A 395 17.05 8.13 40.16
CA GLU A 395 17.69 7.22 41.11
C GLU A 395 17.36 5.78 40.77
N LYS A 396 16.14 5.46 40.34
CA LYS A 396 15.79 4.12 39.85
C LYS A 396 16.58 3.74 38.58
N LEU A 397 16.70 4.66 37.62
CA LEU A 397 17.47 4.46 36.38
C LEU A 397 18.98 4.39 36.63
N LYS A 398 19.49 5.23 37.54
CA LYS A 398 20.84 5.20 38.07
C LYS A 398 21.08 3.94 38.86
N CYS A 399 20.15 3.42 39.65
CA CYS A 399 20.28 2.13 40.34
C CYS A 399 20.36 0.99 39.32
N LEU A 400 19.57 1.02 38.23
CA LEU A 400 19.72 0.08 37.12
C LEU A 400 21.09 0.21 36.43
N GLN A 401 21.54 1.43 36.12
CA GLN A 401 22.83 1.69 35.49
C GLN A 401 24.03 1.44 36.44
N HIS A 402 23.90 1.74 37.72
CA HIS A 402 24.89 1.60 38.80
C HIS A 402 24.99 0.16 39.28
N PHE A 403 23.86 -0.57 39.38
CA PHE A 403 23.84 -2.02 39.58
C PHE A 403 24.55 -2.73 38.42
N CYS A 404 24.24 -2.36 37.17
CA CYS A 404 24.95 -2.88 36.00
C CYS A 404 26.45 -2.50 35.99
N ARG A 405 26.82 -1.29 36.46
CA ARG A 405 28.20 -0.80 36.50
C ARG A 405 29.03 -1.37 37.65
N ASN A 406 28.41 -1.73 38.78
CA ASN A 406 29.11 -2.13 40.02
C ASN A 406 29.01 -3.62 40.36
N ASN A 407 27.96 -4.34 39.92
CA ASN A 407 27.80 -5.77 40.22
C ASN A 407 28.21 -6.71 39.08
N LEU A 408 28.54 -6.18 37.89
CA LEU A 408 29.21 -6.94 36.85
C LEU A 408 30.73 -6.69 36.91
N CYS A 409 31.43 -7.42 37.79
CA CYS A 409 32.88 -7.41 37.84
C CYS A 409 33.50 -8.05 36.58
N TYR A 410 33.68 -7.28 35.50
CA TYR A 410 34.38 -7.75 34.29
C TYR A 410 35.74 -7.09 34.12
N TRP A 411 36.69 -7.50 34.97
CA TRP A 411 38.11 -7.16 34.84
C TRP A 411 38.72 -7.58 33.48
N ARG A 412 38.09 -8.52 32.75
CA ARG A 412 38.59 -9.03 31.46
C ARG A 412 38.43 -8.06 30.27
N PHE A 413 37.57 -7.04 30.36
CA PHE A 413 37.34 -6.10 29.25
C PHE A 413 37.83 -4.67 29.51
N ARG A 414 38.47 -4.41 30.67
CA ARG A 414 39.05 -3.10 30.99
C ARG A 414 40.05 -2.57 29.94
N LYS A 415 40.71 -3.46 29.20
CA LYS A 415 41.63 -3.07 28.13
C LYS A 415 40.93 -2.54 26.87
N TRP A 416 39.64 -2.85 26.68
CA TRP A 416 38.88 -2.56 25.45
C TRP A 416 37.86 -1.43 25.67
N ILE A 417 37.41 -1.20 26.91
CA ILE A 417 36.51 -0.11 27.28
C ILE A 417 37.35 1.08 27.74
N LYS A 418 37.81 1.90 26.78
CA LYS A 418 38.76 3.02 27.03
C LYS A 418 38.12 4.40 27.08
N THR A 419 36.89 4.56 26.59
CA THR A 419 36.19 5.86 26.56
C THR A 419 34.76 5.73 27.10
N ARG A 420 34.21 6.86 27.54
CA ARG A 420 32.87 6.94 28.14
C ARG A 420 31.79 6.57 27.12
N GLU A 421 31.93 6.99 25.87
CA GLU A 421 31.00 6.71 24.79
C GLU A 421 30.96 5.21 24.45
N PHE A 422 32.10 4.52 24.49
CA PHE A 422 32.15 3.07 24.27
C PHE A 422 31.55 2.30 25.45
N ALA A 423 31.69 2.79 26.68
CA ALA A 423 31.04 2.18 27.83
C ALA A 423 29.51 2.35 27.77
N GLU A 424 29.03 3.55 27.42
CA GLU A 424 27.61 3.83 27.23
C GLU A 424 27.02 3.00 26.07
N TRP A 425 27.78 2.79 24.99
CA TRP A 425 27.43 1.86 23.92
C TRP A 425 27.44 0.39 24.37
N PHE A 426 28.51 -0.09 25.00
CA PHE A 426 28.69 -1.51 25.39
C PHE A 426 27.66 -1.98 26.43
N TYR A 427 27.28 -1.11 27.36
CA TYR A 427 26.27 -1.38 28.40
C TYR A 427 24.85 -0.94 28.00
N SER A 428 24.67 -0.43 26.79
CA SER A 428 23.34 -0.22 26.21
C SER A 428 22.52 -1.52 26.23
N PRO A 429 21.20 -1.47 26.49
CA PRO A 429 20.34 -2.66 26.63
C PRO A 429 20.43 -3.67 25.47
N ASN A 430 20.76 -3.17 24.28
CA ASN A 430 20.84 -3.94 23.04
C ASN A 430 22.25 -4.38 22.68
N GLN A 431 23.29 -4.00 23.42
CA GLN A 431 24.66 -4.43 23.17
C GLN A 431 25.06 -5.58 24.08
N TRP A 432 26.22 -6.18 23.82
CA TRP A 432 26.60 -7.46 24.42
C TRP A 432 26.59 -7.41 25.96
N GLY A 433 27.08 -6.31 26.56
CA GLY A 433 27.06 -6.09 28.00
C GLY A 433 25.65 -5.98 28.58
N GLY A 434 24.76 -5.21 27.94
CA GLY A 434 23.35 -5.09 28.34
C GLY A 434 22.56 -6.39 28.21
N ARG A 435 22.74 -7.14 27.12
CA ARG A 435 22.04 -8.42 26.86
C ARG A 435 22.47 -9.54 27.81
N ALA A 436 23.76 -9.62 28.14
CA ALA A 436 24.28 -10.57 29.11
C ALA A 436 23.75 -10.28 30.53
N CYS A 437 23.67 -9.00 30.90
CA CYS A 437 23.15 -8.56 32.19
C CYS A 437 21.66 -8.88 32.36
N LYS A 438 20.86 -8.64 31.31
CA LYS A 438 19.44 -8.99 31.27
C LYS A 438 19.20 -10.48 31.51
N ARG A 439 19.96 -11.37 30.85
CA ARG A 439 19.86 -12.84 31.03
C ARG A 439 20.25 -13.32 32.42
N MET A 440 21.16 -12.61 33.12
CA MET A 440 21.49 -12.94 34.52
C MET A 440 20.39 -12.52 35.47
N ILE A 441 19.78 -11.34 35.28
CA ILE A 441 18.66 -10.87 36.09
C ILE A 441 17.44 -11.79 35.93
N GLU A 442 17.14 -12.22 34.69
CA GLU A 442 16.07 -13.20 34.40
C GLU A 442 16.28 -14.58 35.07
N ARG A 443 17.51 -14.94 35.45
CA ARG A 443 17.80 -16.18 36.20
C ARG A 443 17.61 -16.00 37.69
N VAL A 444 17.87 -14.80 38.22
CA VAL A 444 17.72 -14.50 39.65
C VAL A 444 16.25 -14.28 40.01
N THR A 445 15.47 -13.66 39.12
CA THR A 445 14.02 -13.47 39.32
C THR A 445 13.18 -14.74 39.14
N LYS A 446 13.77 -15.86 38.71
CA LYS A 446 13.11 -17.19 38.67
C LYS A 446 13.24 -18.00 39.97
N ILE A 447 13.94 -17.48 40.98
CA ILE A 447 14.16 -18.14 42.28
C ILE A 447 13.39 -17.43 43.42
N ILE A 448 12.45 -16.54 43.08
CA ILE A 448 11.59 -15.86 44.06
C ILE A 448 10.13 -16.15 43.75
#